data_AF-A0A370CDS5-F1
#
_entry.id   AF-A0A370CDS5-F1
#
_cell.length_a   1.000
_cell.length_b   1.000
_cell.length_c   1.000
_cell.angle_alpha   90.00
_cell.angle_beta   90.00
_cell.angle_gamma   90.00
#
_symmetry.space_group_name_H-M   'P 1'
#
loop_
_entity.id
_entity.type
_entity.pdbx_description
1 polymer ?
#
loop_
_entity_poly.entity_id
_entity_poly.type
_entity_poly.pdbx_seq_one_letter_code
_entity_poly.pdbx_strand_id
1 'polypeptide(L)'
;MDQPTHIIDPEGEVTIVLRNANPPFAPDDYEDMTEEMNSFKLSGACEGLPDEQPDEKRVAEEQPSETPTEDAHLSETSDDKCFHIRVSAKHLILASPVFRNILTGDWKESVAYLSKGSVEITAESWDIEALLILLRAIHGQQSQIPRKLSLEMLAKIAVLINYYDCKDAVSILTDLWINGLEEKIPLTYSRDLMLWVWVSQFFKLSSKFKTSTSNAMTYCDGSITSRGLPITEKIMTSMNEHRNEAINNILARLHKVREDLLRGTRGCSFECRSKLYGALTLEMNANNLLSSTLAAPFQGLRYESLLLKVESFKSPAWTHCSNYSCRGCEPSSLKSLAGRLDIRIEGLDINPPIKFSLFS
;
A
#
# COMPACT_ATOMS: atom_id res chain seq x y z
N MET A 1 37.32 6.35 5.30
CA MET A 1 36.12 7.19 5.40
C MET A 1 36.12 8.07 4.18
N ASP A 2 35.14 7.87 3.32
CA ASP A 2 34.93 8.73 2.16
C ASP A 2 34.39 10.09 2.61
N GLN A 3 34.51 11.10 1.75
CA GLN A 3 34.12 12.46 2.10
C GLN A 3 32.59 12.55 2.28
N PRO A 4 32.07 13.13 3.38
CA PRO A 4 30.63 13.19 3.61
C PRO A 4 29.93 14.02 2.53
N THR A 5 28.97 13.40 1.85
CA THR A 5 28.13 14.05 0.83
C THR A 5 27.15 15.04 1.47
N HIS A 6 26.75 14.79 2.72
CA HIS A 6 25.93 15.69 3.52
C HIS A 6 26.50 15.82 4.93
N ILE A 7 26.57 17.06 5.43
CA ILE A 7 26.99 17.35 6.80
C ILE A 7 25.79 17.99 7.51
N ILE A 8 25.22 17.27 8.47
CA ILE A 8 24.20 17.80 9.38
C ILE A 8 24.88 18.30 10.65
N ASP A 9 25.82 17.53 11.20
CA ASP A 9 26.68 17.96 12.29
C ASP A 9 28.17 17.96 11.85
N PRO A 10 28.84 19.13 11.80
CA PRO A 10 30.27 19.22 11.46
C PRO A 10 31.21 18.52 12.46
N GLU A 11 30.82 18.45 13.74
CA GLU A 11 31.56 17.76 14.79
C GLU A 11 31.08 16.32 14.99
N GLY A 12 29.97 15.95 14.34
CA GLY A 12 29.29 14.66 14.47
C GLY A 12 30.19 13.43 14.37
N GLU A 13 29.94 12.46 15.23
CA GLU A 13 30.75 11.26 15.39
C GLU A 13 30.29 10.09 14.51
N VAL A 14 29.10 10.18 13.92
CA VAL A 14 28.47 9.10 13.14
C VAL A 14 28.37 9.49 11.67
N THR A 15 28.77 8.57 10.79
CA THR A 15 28.50 8.68 9.35
C THR A 15 27.47 7.63 8.96
N ILE A 16 26.29 8.06 8.52
CA ILE A 16 25.29 7.15 7.93
C ILE A 16 25.64 6.95 6.46
N VAL A 17 25.87 5.69 6.10
CA VAL A 17 26.17 5.23 4.74
C VAL A 17 24.87 4.74 4.12
N LEU A 18 24.17 5.61 3.37
CA LEU A 18 22.91 5.26 2.70
C LEU A 18 23.21 4.67 1.31
N ARG A 19 22.87 3.40 1.13
CA ARG A 19 22.94 2.67 -0.15
C ARG A 19 21.57 2.59 -0.82
N ASN A 20 21.55 2.38 -2.13
CA ASN A 20 20.34 2.17 -2.93
C ASN A 20 19.26 3.24 -2.70
N ALA A 21 19.68 4.51 -2.62
CA ALA A 21 18.79 5.60 -2.24
C ALA A 21 17.70 5.88 -3.29
N ASN A 22 16.51 6.25 -2.83
CA ASN A 22 15.33 6.59 -3.63
C ASN A 22 14.77 5.44 -4.50
N PRO A 23 14.50 4.23 -3.93
CA PRO A 23 13.78 3.20 -4.65
C PRO A 23 12.33 3.63 -4.94
N PRO A 24 11.62 2.95 -5.89
CA PRO A 24 10.20 3.16 -6.12
C PRO A 24 9.38 3.06 -4.82
N PHE A 25 8.60 4.11 -4.52
CA PHE A 25 7.85 4.19 -3.28
C PHE A 25 6.36 3.94 -3.51
N ALA A 26 5.86 2.84 -2.94
CA ALA A 26 4.51 2.32 -3.14
C ALA A 26 4.13 2.10 -4.63
N PRO A 27 4.89 1.27 -5.37
CA PRO A 27 4.68 1.03 -6.81
C PRO A 27 3.25 0.55 -7.13
N ASP A 28 2.88 0.66 -8.41
CA ASP A 28 1.63 0.09 -8.89
C ASP A 28 1.76 -1.44 -9.05
N ASP A 29 0.69 -2.17 -8.68
CA ASP A 29 0.65 -3.65 -8.62
C ASP A 29 0.85 -4.35 -10.00
N TYR A 30 1.08 -3.57 -11.06
CA TYR A 30 1.28 -4.01 -12.44
C TYR A 30 2.71 -3.81 -12.95
N GLU A 31 3.60 -3.15 -12.19
CA GLU A 31 4.99 -2.86 -12.61
C GLU A 31 6.01 -3.90 -12.13
N ASP A 32 5.68 -4.65 -11.07
CA ASP A 32 6.60 -5.54 -10.32
C ASP A 32 7.15 -6.73 -11.15
N MET A 33 6.37 -7.22 -12.13
CA MET A 33 6.67 -8.41 -12.94
C MET A 33 7.91 -8.27 -13.83
N THR A 34 8.51 -7.07 -13.94
CA THR A 34 9.73 -6.83 -14.74
C THR A 34 11.01 -6.63 -13.93
N GLU A 35 10.95 -6.31 -12.64
CA GLU A 35 12.14 -6.03 -11.83
C GLU A 35 12.58 -7.22 -10.97
N GLU A 36 11.65 -7.99 -10.37
CA GLU A 36 12.00 -9.17 -9.55
C GLU A 36 12.87 -10.18 -10.32
N MET A 37 12.64 -10.37 -11.62
CA MET A 37 13.38 -11.37 -12.41
C MET A 37 14.86 -11.00 -12.66
N ASN A 38 15.27 -9.76 -12.37
CA ASN A 38 16.66 -9.32 -12.50
C ASN A 38 17.43 -9.32 -11.16
N SER A 39 16.76 -9.14 -10.02
CA SER A 39 17.42 -9.12 -8.70
C SER A 39 17.89 -10.51 -8.25
N PHE A 40 17.13 -11.57 -8.55
CA PHE A 40 17.46 -12.96 -8.18
C PHE A 40 18.71 -13.56 -8.86
N LYS A 41 19.40 -12.84 -9.75
CA LYS A 41 20.58 -13.35 -10.47
C LYS A 41 21.95 -12.93 -9.91
N LEU A 42 22.02 -12.03 -8.92
CA LEU A 42 23.31 -11.54 -8.40
C LEU A 42 23.71 -12.01 -6.99
N SER A 43 22.84 -12.67 -6.23
CA SER A 43 23.17 -13.17 -4.87
C SER A 43 23.33 -14.69 -4.83
N GLY A 44 24.43 -15.19 -5.41
CA GLY A 44 24.58 -16.62 -5.71
C GLY A 44 25.97 -17.27 -5.60
N ALA A 45 26.93 -16.70 -4.87
CA ALA A 45 28.15 -17.42 -4.44
C ALA A 45 28.95 -16.65 -3.37
N CYS A 46 29.16 -17.26 -2.19
CA CYS A 46 30.37 -17.12 -1.36
C CYS A 46 30.25 -17.91 -0.03
N GLU A 47 30.67 -19.17 -0.03
CA GLU A 47 31.22 -19.85 1.16
C GLU A 47 32.51 -20.57 0.74
N GLY A 48 33.60 -20.36 1.48
CA GLY A 48 34.81 -21.19 1.48
C GLY A 48 35.03 -21.72 2.91
N LEU A 49 35.78 -22.77 3.21
CA LEU A 49 37.10 -23.28 2.76
C LEU A 49 37.27 -24.69 3.40
N PRO A 50 38.43 -25.38 3.37
CA PRO A 50 39.41 -25.62 2.29
C PRO A 50 39.75 -27.13 2.10
N ASP A 51 40.70 -27.39 1.19
CA ASP A 51 41.90 -28.27 1.37
C ASP A 51 42.10 -29.50 0.44
N GLU A 52 43.39 -29.79 0.25
CA GLU A 52 44.09 -30.92 -0.37
C GLU A 52 44.07 -31.14 -1.90
N GLN A 53 45.29 -31.10 -2.45
CA GLN A 53 45.75 -31.47 -3.80
C GLN A 53 46.05 -32.99 -3.85
N PRO A 54 46.19 -33.68 -5.03
CA PRO A 54 47.36 -33.45 -5.90
C PRO A 54 47.20 -33.69 -7.44
N ASP A 55 48.17 -33.13 -8.16
CA ASP A 55 48.76 -33.55 -9.45
C ASP A 55 47.98 -34.38 -10.50
N GLU A 56 47.89 -33.86 -11.73
CA GLU A 56 48.68 -34.47 -12.84
C GLU A 56 49.01 -33.51 -14.01
N LYS A 57 49.98 -33.91 -14.83
CA LYS A 57 50.76 -33.06 -15.77
C LYS A 57 50.14 -32.96 -17.17
N ARG A 58 50.41 -31.86 -17.91
CA ARG A 58 51.34 -31.82 -19.09
C ARG A 58 51.27 -30.52 -19.93
N VAL A 59 52.48 -30.02 -20.27
CA VAL A 59 52.93 -29.44 -21.58
C VAL A 59 52.00 -28.40 -22.24
N ALA A 60 52.20 -27.08 -22.12
CA ALA A 60 53.29 -26.23 -22.64
C ALA A 60 53.20 -25.87 -24.14
N GLU A 61 53.06 -24.57 -24.42
CA GLU A 61 53.75 -23.85 -25.51
C GLU A 61 53.71 -22.33 -25.23
N GLU A 62 54.86 -21.67 -25.30
CA GLU A 62 54.99 -20.20 -25.24
C GLU A 62 55.08 -19.64 -26.67
N GLN A 63 54.62 -18.41 -26.92
CA GLN A 63 55.50 -17.27 -27.27
C GLN A 63 54.71 -15.94 -27.50
N PRO A 64 55.37 -14.77 -27.45
CA PRO A 64 54.72 -13.47 -27.18
C PRO A 64 54.68 -12.49 -28.37
N SER A 65 53.94 -11.38 -28.23
CA SER A 65 54.05 -10.22 -29.14
C SER A 65 53.54 -8.89 -28.56
N GLU A 66 54.19 -7.79 -28.95
CA GLU A 66 54.02 -6.40 -28.46
C GLU A 66 53.72 -5.39 -29.60
N THR A 67 53.16 -4.18 -29.39
CA THR A 67 52.57 -3.61 -28.15
C THR A 67 51.25 -2.83 -28.37
N PRO A 68 51.18 -1.64 -29.01
CA PRO A 68 50.28 -0.61 -28.46
C PRO A 68 49.32 0.13 -29.43
N THR A 69 48.11 0.42 -28.94
CA THR A 69 47.26 1.62 -29.17
C THR A 69 45.98 1.44 -28.33
N GLU A 70 45.69 2.28 -27.35
CA GLU A 70 44.97 3.57 -27.42
C GLU A 70 43.43 3.49 -27.58
N ASP A 71 42.78 4.15 -26.60
CA ASP A 71 41.42 4.69 -26.53
C ASP A 71 40.13 3.85 -26.42
N ALA A 72 39.46 4.13 -25.29
CA ALA A 72 38.05 4.49 -25.20
C ALA A 72 36.96 3.46 -25.57
N HIS A 73 36.69 2.54 -24.65
CA HIS A 73 35.49 2.69 -23.80
C HIS A 73 35.61 1.78 -22.56
N LEU A 74 36.03 2.35 -21.43
CA LEU A 74 35.63 1.76 -20.16
C LEU A 74 34.12 2.01 -20.04
N SER A 75 33.36 0.93 -20.05
CA SER A 75 31.96 0.97 -19.67
C SER A 75 31.89 1.47 -18.23
N GLU A 76 31.33 2.67 -18.02
CA GLU A 76 30.89 3.11 -16.70
C GLU A 76 29.85 2.11 -16.20
N THR A 77 30.31 1.15 -15.38
CA THR A 77 29.43 0.41 -14.48
C THR A 77 28.76 1.46 -13.61
N SER A 78 27.44 1.53 -13.65
CA SER A 78 26.65 2.51 -12.91
C SER A 78 27.04 2.50 -11.44
N ASP A 79 27.72 3.55 -11.00
CA ASP A 79 28.24 3.67 -9.64
C ASP A 79 27.04 3.79 -8.69
N ASP A 80 26.84 2.77 -7.84
CA ASP A 80 25.71 2.70 -6.92
C ASP A 80 25.74 3.91 -6.00
N LYS A 81 24.76 4.81 -6.16
CA LYS A 81 24.74 6.14 -5.53
C LYS A 81 24.66 6.04 -4.00
N CYS A 82 25.82 5.95 -3.37
CA CYS A 82 25.99 5.85 -1.93
C CYS A 82 26.18 7.25 -1.32
N PHE A 83 25.36 7.59 -0.32
CA PHE A 83 25.41 8.88 0.37
C PHE A 83 26.03 8.75 1.75
N HIS A 84 26.95 9.66 2.10
CA HIS A 84 27.65 9.69 3.37
C HIS A 84 27.16 10.89 4.19
N ILE A 85 26.32 10.64 5.20
CA ILE A 85 25.63 11.68 5.97
C ILE A 85 26.24 11.77 7.37
N ARG A 86 26.94 12.88 7.67
CA ARG A 86 27.59 13.11 8.97
C ARG A 86 26.62 13.73 9.99
N VAL A 87 26.47 13.06 11.13
CA VAL A 87 25.49 13.35 12.19
C VAL A 87 26.09 13.08 13.59
N SER A 88 25.47 13.64 14.63
CA SER A 88 25.88 13.46 16.03
C SER A 88 25.27 12.21 16.65
N ALA A 89 26.11 11.40 17.31
CA ALA A 89 25.65 10.22 18.05
C ALA A 89 24.62 10.58 19.12
N LYS A 90 24.85 11.66 19.87
CA LYS A 90 24.03 12.09 21.01
C LYS A 90 22.60 12.43 20.59
N HIS A 91 22.44 13.16 19.48
CA HIS A 91 21.12 13.50 18.94
C HIS A 91 20.34 12.24 18.50
N LEU A 92 21.00 11.32 17.78
CA LEU A 92 20.38 10.06 17.35
C LEU A 92 19.95 9.19 18.55
N ILE A 93 20.85 8.97 19.52
CA ILE A 93 20.60 8.17 20.73
C ILE A 93 19.44 8.75 21.55
N LEU A 94 19.36 10.08 21.66
CA LEU A 94 18.29 10.76 22.40
C LEU A 94 16.93 10.61 21.72
N ALA A 95 16.89 10.76 20.39
CA ALA A 95 15.65 10.79 19.62
C ALA A 95 15.07 9.42 19.25
N SER A 96 15.86 8.35 19.30
CA SER A 96 15.49 7.03 18.78
C SER A 96 16.05 5.89 19.65
N PRO A 97 15.21 4.94 20.10
CA PRO A 97 15.68 3.72 20.75
C PRO A 97 16.40 2.78 19.75
N VAL A 98 16.07 2.85 18.46
CA VAL A 98 16.74 2.07 17.41
C VAL A 98 18.18 2.56 17.21
N PHE A 99 18.40 3.86 17.01
CA PHE A 99 19.76 4.40 16.93
C PHE A 99 20.55 4.22 18.24
N ARG A 100 19.88 4.31 19.41
CA ARG A 100 20.49 3.94 20.70
C ARG A 100 21.01 2.51 20.68
N ASN A 101 20.19 1.53 20.29
CA ASN A 101 20.59 0.12 20.26
C ASN A 101 21.74 -0.15 19.28
N ILE A 102 21.78 0.55 18.14
CA ILE A 102 22.90 0.49 17.17
C ILE A 102 24.19 1.05 17.79
N LEU A 103 24.12 2.20 18.44
CA LEU A 103 25.30 2.96 18.90
C LEU A 103 25.78 2.61 20.32
N THR A 104 24.97 1.93 21.14
CA THR A 104 25.29 1.58 22.53
C THR A 104 24.99 0.13 22.91
N GLY A 105 24.61 -0.73 21.96
CA GLY A 105 24.41 -2.17 22.19
C GLY A 105 25.70 -2.98 22.13
N ASP A 106 25.60 -4.30 22.01
CA ASP A 106 26.77 -5.21 21.89
C ASP A 106 27.24 -5.42 20.44
N TRP A 107 26.75 -4.58 19.50
CA TRP A 107 27.05 -4.68 18.07
C TRP A 107 28.43 -4.09 17.70
N LYS A 108 28.96 -4.44 16.53
CA LYS A 108 30.29 -4.02 16.06
C LYS A 108 30.42 -2.50 15.98
N GLU A 109 29.33 -1.83 15.64
CA GLU A 109 29.14 -0.39 15.52
C GLU A 109 29.36 0.30 16.87
N SER A 110 28.73 -0.20 17.93
CA SER A 110 28.91 0.28 19.30
C SER A 110 30.35 0.09 19.79
N VAL A 111 30.96 -1.08 19.54
CA VAL A 111 32.37 -1.34 19.89
C VAL A 111 33.31 -0.39 19.14
N ALA A 112 33.04 -0.10 17.85
CA ALA A 112 33.80 0.86 17.07
C ALA A 112 33.64 2.29 17.61
N TYR A 113 32.42 2.72 17.90
CA TYR A 113 32.12 4.04 18.46
C TYR A 113 32.82 4.26 19.80
N LEU A 114 32.70 3.31 20.74
CA LEU A 114 33.30 3.38 22.07
C LEU A 114 34.84 3.34 22.06
N SER A 115 35.45 2.72 21.03
CA SER A 115 36.92 2.59 20.94
C SER A 115 37.61 3.68 20.09
N LYS A 116 36.93 4.20 19.06
CA LYS A 116 37.50 5.17 18.10
C LYS A 116 36.89 6.57 18.21
N GLY A 117 35.84 6.75 19.01
CA GLY A 117 35.09 8.01 19.09
C GLY A 117 34.33 8.38 17.81
N SER A 118 34.24 7.47 16.83
CA SER A 118 33.50 7.64 15.58
C SER A 118 33.10 6.30 14.98
N VAL A 119 32.02 6.27 14.20
CA VAL A 119 31.44 5.04 13.63
C VAL A 119 30.73 5.30 12.30
N GLU A 120 30.80 4.33 11.39
CA GLU A 120 29.96 4.26 10.19
C GLU A 120 28.79 3.29 10.45
N ILE A 121 27.57 3.69 10.11
CA ILE A 121 26.38 2.82 10.18
C ILE A 121 25.70 2.76 8.82
N THR A 122 25.31 1.57 8.37
CA THR A 122 24.65 1.38 7.07
C THR A 122 23.14 1.62 7.17
N ALA A 123 22.59 2.31 6.17
CA ALA A 123 21.18 2.37 5.89
C ALA A 123 20.97 2.03 4.40
N GLU A 124 19.82 1.45 4.04
CA GLU A 124 19.58 1.01 2.67
C GLU A 124 18.14 1.37 2.26
N SER A 125 17.94 1.65 0.96
CA SER A 125 16.61 1.76 0.36
C SER A 125 15.71 2.88 0.91
N TRP A 126 16.29 3.92 1.52
CA TRP A 126 15.56 5.13 1.91
C TRP A 126 15.58 6.21 0.83
N ASP A 127 14.51 7.01 0.78
CA ASP A 127 14.51 8.30 0.08
C ASP A 127 15.46 9.27 0.82
N ILE A 128 16.43 9.83 0.10
CA ILE A 128 17.49 10.67 0.70
C ILE A 128 16.92 11.95 1.29
N GLU A 129 15.94 12.58 0.64
CA GLU A 129 15.36 13.83 1.12
C GLU A 129 14.49 13.58 2.36
N ALA A 130 13.70 12.50 2.37
CA ALA A 130 12.95 12.08 3.56
C ALA A 130 13.88 11.81 4.76
N LEU A 131 15.01 11.12 4.53
CA LEU A 131 16.01 10.85 5.56
C LEU A 131 16.70 12.13 6.05
N LEU A 132 17.10 13.02 5.14
CA LEU A 132 17.70 14.31 5.50
C LEU A 132 16.74 15.19 6.30
N ILE A 133 15.44 15.24 5.95
CA ILE A 133 14.43 15.97 6.72
C ILE A 133 14.30 15.41 8.14
N LEU A 134 14.23 14.08 8.28
CA LEU A 134 14.15 13.43 9.60
C LEU A 134 15.41 13.70 10.45
N LEU A 135 16.60 13.55 9.87
CA LEU A 135 17.85 13.78 10.58
C LEU A 135 18.01 15.26 10.98
N ARG A 136 17.63 16.22 10.12
CA ARG A 136 17.59 17.66 10.45
C ARG A 136 16.62 17.96 11.58
N ALA A 137 15.47 17.29 11.63
CA ALA A 137 14.51 17.40 12.72
C ALA A 137 15.12 16.93 14.05
N ILE A 138 15.76 15.76 14.05
CA ILE A 138 16.46 15.18 15.21
C ILE A 138 17.59 16.10 15.72
N HIS A 139 18.28 16.80 14.82
CA HIS A 139 19.36 17.76 15.15
C HIS A 139 18.86 19.20 15.38
N GLY A 140 17.54 19.42 15.47
CA GLY A 140 16.96 20.74 15.77
C GLY A 140 17.20 21.81 14.70
N GLN A 141 17.55 21.45 13.46
CA GLN A 141 17.87 22.38 12.37
C GLN A 141 16.61 22.96 11.71
N GLN A 142 15.72 23.55 12.51
CA GLN A 142 14.37 23.98 12.12
C GLN A 142 14.32 24.94 10.91
N SER A 143 15.37 25.74 10.69
CA SER A 143 15.48 26.65 9.54
C SER A 143 15.73 25.94 8.20
N GLN A 144 16.20 24.69 8.23
CA GLN A 144 16.52 23.86 7.06
C GLN A 144 15.42 22.82 6.76
N ILE A 145 14.28 22.89 7.47
CA ILE A 145 13.18 21.93 7.36
C ILE A 145 12.02 22.56 6.57
N PRO A 146 11.47 21.89 5.54
CA PRO A 146 10.30 22.38 4.82
C PRO A 146 9.08 22.54 5.74
N ARG A 147 8.37 23.67 5.64
CA ARG A 147 7.13 23.93 6.40
C ARG A 147 5.89 23.24 5.83
N LYS A 148 5.97 22.80 4.57
CA LYS A 148 4.96 22.00 3.87
C LYS A 148 5.67 20.83 3.20
N LEU A 149 4.97 19.71 3.13
CA LEU A 149 5.40 18.50 2.43
C LEU A 149 4.26 18.05 1.52
N SER A 150 4.58 17.30 0.47
CA SER A 150 3.57 16.53 -0.24
C SER A 150 3.13 15.33 0.61
N LEU A 151 1.96 14.77 0.28
CA LEU A 151 1.46 13.52 0.85
C LEU A 151 2.50 12.40 0.77
N GLU A 152 3.19 12.26 -0.37
CA GLU A 152 4.20 11.23 -0.57
C GLU A 152 5.42 11.46 0.32
N MET A 153 5.93 12.69 0.42
CA MET A 153 7.08 12.98 1.27
C MET A 153 6.75 12.78 2.76
N LEU A 154 5.53 13.16 3.20
CA LEU A 154 5.06 12.86 4.55
C LEU A 154 4.89 11.35 4.78
N ALA A 155 4.44 10.59 3.78
CA ALA A 155 4.33 9.13 3.84
C ALA A 155 5.70 8.45 3.98
N LYS A 156 6.70 8.89 3.20
CA LYS A 156 8.11 8.44 3.28
C LYS A 156 8.70 8.73 4.66
N ILE A 157 8.53 9.95 5.16
CA ILE A 157 8.97 10.33 6.51
C ILE A 157 8.23 9.51 7.58
N ALA A 158 6.93 9.23 7.43
CA ALA A 158 6.20 8.36 8.35
C ALA A 158 6.77 6.93 8.41
N VAL A 159 7.24 6.37 7.27
CA VAL A 159 7.93 5.07 7.27
C VAL A 159 9.23 5.14 8.08
N LEU A 160 10.03 6.19 7.89
CA LEU A 160 11.27 6.39 8.65
C LEU A 160 11.02 6.59 10.16
N ILE A 161 10.00 7.38 10.53
CA ILE A 161 9.62 7.58 11.94
C ILE A 161 9.16 6.26 12.57
N ASN A 162 8.41 5.44 11.82
CA ASN A 162 7.96 4.12 12.26
C ASN A 162 9.13 3.14 12.41
N TYR A 163 10.10 3.17 11.49
CA TYR A 163 11.28 2.30 11.52
C TYR A 163 12.26 2.65 12.65
N TYR A 164 12.59 3.93 12.81
CA TYR A 164 13.52 4.40 13.84
C TYR A 164 12.86 4.68 15.20
N ASP A 165 11.54 4.50 15.32
CA ASP A 165 10.75 4.74 16.54
C ASP A 165 11.04 6.10 17.21
N CYS A 166 11.01 7.17 16.41
CA CYS A 166 11.40 8.52 16.83
C CYS A 166 10.23 9.53 16.81
N LYS A 167 9.00 9.04 16.96
CA LYS A 167 7.76 9.82 16.81
C LYS A 167 7.71 11.05 17.72
N ASP A 168 8.08 10.90 18.99
CA ASP A 168 7.98 11.99 19.96
C ASP A 168 8.95 13.13 19.63
N ALA A 169 10.15 12.79 19.13
CA ALA A 169 11.20 13.75 18.75
C ALA A 169 10.81 14.66 17.57
N VAL A 170 9.83 14.25 16.75
CA VAL A 170 9.35 15.02 15.58
C VAL A 170 7.87 15.39 15.64
N SER A 171 7.20 15.12 16.76
CA SER A 171 5.76 15.34 16.98
C SER A 171 5.25 16.70 16.47
N ILE A 172 5.86 17.80 16.94
CA ILE A 172 5.50 19.18 16.55
C ILE A 172 5.62 19.42 15.04
N LEU A 173 6.63 18.84 14.39
CA LEU A 173 6.82 18.94 12.94
C LEU A 173 5.79 18.10 12.18
N THR A 174 5.44 16.92 12.69
CA THR A 174 4.39 16.10 12.06
C THR A 174 3.03 16.79 12.10
N ASP A 175 2.67 17.45 13.21
CA ASP A 175 1.46 18.27 13.28
C ASP A 175 1.49 19.45 12.29
N LEU A 176 2.64 20.13 12.14
CA LEU A 176 2.82 21.19 11.16
C LEU A 176 2.58 20.69 9.73
N TRP A 177 3.18 19.56 9.36
CA TRP A 177 3.06 19.00 8.01
C TRP A 177 1.66 18.47 7.72
N ILE A 178 1.02 17.77 8.66
CA ILE A 178 -0.35 17.27 8.52
C ILE A 178 -1.34 18.43 8.30
N ASN A 179 -1.21 19.51 9.06
CA ASN A 179 -2.04 20.71 8.89
C ASN A 179 -1.70 21.50 7.61
N GLY A 180 -0.50 21.28 7.04
CA GLY A 180 -0.03 21.90 5.81
C GLY A 180 -0.36 21.13 4.51
N LEU A 181 -0.94 19.93 4.59
CA LEU A 181 -1.36 19.14 3.41
C LEU A 181 -2.51 19.83 2.66
N GLU A 182 -2.33 20.03 1.36
CA GLU A 182 -3.33 20.65 0.47
C GLU A 182 -4.02 19.61 -0.43
N GLU A 183 -3.42 18.44 -0.58
CA GLU A 183 -3.94 17.33 -1.38
C GLU A 183 -5.29 16.83 -0.85
N LYS A 184 -6.12 16.35 -1.76
CA LYS A 184 -7.44 15.79 -1.46
C LYS A 184 -7.34 14.27 -1.50
N ILE A 185 -8.18 13.60 -0.70
CA ILE A 185 -8.32 12.14 -0.76
C ILE A 185 -8.92 11.77 -2.13
N PRO A 186 -8.28 10.92 -2.94
CA PRO A 186 -8.80 10.51 -4.24
C PRO A 186 -10.17 9.83 -4.14
N LEU A 187 -11.01 10.04 -5.15
CA LEU A 187 -12.29 9.33 -5.34
C LEU A 187 -12.14 8.09 -6.26
N THR A 188 -10.91 7.63 -6.47
CA THR A 188 -10.54 6.47 -7.29
C THR A 188 -9.47 5.67 -6.56
N TYR A 189 -9.49 4.34 -6.72
CA TYR A 189 -8.40 3.49 -6.23
C TYR A 189 -7.11 3.85 -6.98
N SER A 190 -6.02 4.08 -6.23
CA SER A 190 -4.77 4.69 -6.71
C SER A 190 -3.67 4.62 -5.65
N ARG A 191 -2.40 4.80 -6.05
CA ARG A 191 -1.25 4.95 -5.13
C ARG A 191 -1.53 5.97 -4.02
N ASP A 192 -1.93 7.18 -4.41
CA ASP A 192 -2.22 8.29 -3.49
C ASP A 192 -3.32 7.96 -2.48
N LEU A 193 -4.31 7.15 -2.85
CA LEU A 193 -5.34 6.71 -1.92
C LEU A 193 -4.76 5.79 -0.83
N MET A 194 -3.84 4.90 -1.20
CA MET A 194 -3.14 4.04 -0.24
C MET A 194 -2.13 4.81 0.62
N LEU A 195 -1.48 5.85 0.07
CA LEU A 195 -0.71 6.82 0.86
C LEU A 195 -1.60 7.51 1.92
N TRP A 196 -2.81 7.92 1.55
CA TRP A 196 -3.79 8.46 2.52
C TRP A 196 -4.20 7.44 3.58
N VAL A 197 -4.38 6.16 3.26
CA VAL A 197 -4.64 5.10 4.26
C VAL A 197 -3.45 4.97 5.23
N TRP A 198 -2.21 4.89 4.72
CA TRP A 198 -1.01 4.80 5.54
C TRP A 198 -0.82 6.01 6.48
N VAL A 199 -0.77 7.23 5.92
CA VAL A 199 -0.56 8.47 6.68
C VAL A 199 -1.63 8.63 7.76
N SER A 200 -2.91 8.38 7.43
CA SER A 200 -3.99 8.50 8.41
C SER A 200 -4.00 7.37 9.46
N GLN A 201 -3.58 6.14 9.12
CA GLN A 201 -3.38 5.05 10.09
C GLN A 201 -2.28 5.39 11.10
N PHE A 202 -1.15 5.92 10.61
CA PHE A 202 0.05 6.20 11.41
C PHE A 202 -0.17 7.40 12.35
N PHE A 203 -0.64 8.53 11.81
CA PHE A 203 -0.91 9.75 12.57
C PHE A 203 -2.29 9.79 13.26
N LYS A 204 -3.07 8.69 13.21
CA LYS A 204 -4.37 8.55 13.88
C LYS A 204 -5.44 9.57 13.43
N LEU A 205 -5.44 9.91 12.13
CA LEU A 205 -6.35 10.89 11.54
C LEU A 205 -7.72 10.27 11.19
N SER A 206 -8.53 9.95 12.21
CA SER A 206 -9.75 9.13 12.11
C SER A 206 -10.68 9.47 10.94
N SER A 207 -11.00 10.76 10.72
CA SER A 207 -11.87 11.19 9.62
C SER A 207 -11.25 10.93 8.24
N LYS A 208 -9.94 11.14 8.10
CA LYS A 208 -9.20 10.90 6.85
C LYS A 208 -9.12 9.40 6.57
N PHE A 209 -8.81 8.59 7.58
CA PHE A 209 -8.74 7.13 7.50
C PHE A 209 -10.09 6.50 7.14
N LYS A 210 -11.18 6.93 7.79
CA LYS A 210 -12.52 6.47 7.44
C LYS A 210 -12.87 6.82 6.00
N THR A 211 -12.52 8.03 5.54
CA THR A 211 -12.75 8.44 4.15
C THR A 211 -11.90 7.65 3.14
N SER A 212 -10.60 7.45 3.40
CA SER A 212 -9.70 6.78 2.47
C SER A 212 -9.98 5.28 2.38
N THR A 213 -10.21 4.60 3.50
CA THR A 213 -10.61 3.18 3.50
C THR A 213 -11.98 2.96 2.85
N SER A 214 -12.98 3.84 3.10
CA SER A 214 -14.28 3.81 2.41
C SER A 214 -14.12 3.89 0.89
N ASN A 215 -13.31 4.84 0.41
CA ASN A 215 -13.04 4.99 -1.01
C ASN A 215 -12.28 3.76 -1.57
N ALA A 216 -11.30 3.22 -0.85
CA ALA A 216 -10.53 2.06 -1.30
C ALA A 216 -11.43 0.83 -1.49
N MET A 217 -12.28 0.53 -0.51
CA MET A 217 -13.25 -0.56 -0.58
C MET A 217 -14.32 -0.34 -1.67
N THR A 218 -14.76 0.91 -1.87
CA THR A 218 -15.81 1.25 -2.84
C THR A 218 -15.34 1.19 -4.30
N TYR A 219 -14.11 1.65 -4.56
CA TYR A 219 -13.61 1.90 -5.92
C TYR A 219 -12.52 0.92 -6.41
N CYS A 220 -11.96 0.05 -5.55
CA CYS A 220 -11.08 -1.02 -5.99
C CYS A 220 -11.85 -2.10 -6.77
N ASP A 221 -11.30 -2.55 -7.89
CA ASP A 221 -11.85 -3.57 -8.77
C ASP A 221 -11.26 -4.97 -8.55
N GLY A 222 -10.28 -5.13 -7.64
CA GLY A 222 -9.67 -6.41 -7.28
C GLY A 222 -9.33 -6.50 -5.80
N SER A 223 -8.21 -7.17 -5.48
CA SER A 223 -7.65 -7.17 -4.13
C SER A 223 -7.03 -5.81 -3.79
N ILE A 224 -7.32 -5.31 -2.59
CA ILE A 224 -6.66 -4.11 -2.05
C ILE A 224 -5.32 -4.52 -1.47
N THR A 225 -4.21 -4.01 -2.01
CA THR A 225 -2.83 -4.30 -1.60
C THR A 225 -2.24 -3.16 -0.77
N SER A 226 -1.22 -3.44 0.05
CA SER A 226 -0.54 -2.42 0.86
C SER A 226 0.52 -1.63 0.09
N ARG A 227 0.98 -2.14 -1.07
CA ARG A 227 2.03 -1.53 -1.91
C ARG A 227 3.30 -1.24 -1.12
N GLY A 228 3.76 -2.21 -0.33
CA GLY A 228 4.94 -2.07 0.53
C GLY A 228 4.79 -1.06 1.69
N LEU A 229 3.67 -0.35 1.83
CA LEU A 229 3.44 0.57 2.94
C LEU A 229 3.21 -0.21 4.25
N PRO A 230 3.62 0.31 5.44
CA PRO A 230 3.41 -0.35 6.73
C PRO A 230 1.95 -0.31 7.25
N ILE A 231 0.98 -0.53 6.35
CA ILE A 231 -0.43 -0.70 6.69
C ILE A 231 -0.59 -2.08 7.32
N THR A 232 -1.19 -2.14 8.52
CA THR A 232 -1.24 -3.41 9.27
C THR A 232 -2.07 -4.46 8.53
N GLU A 233 -1.65 -5.72 8.56
CA GLU A 233 -2.39 -6.83 7.95
C GLU A 233 -3.86 -6.85 8.39
N LYS A 234 -4.14 -6.58 9.67
CA LYS A 234 -5.51 -6.48 10.19
C LYS A 234 -6.38 -5.47 9.43
N ILE A 235 -5.82 -4.32 9.06
CA ILE A 235 -6.52 -3.29 8.28
C ILE A 235 -6.66 -3.73 6.82
N MET A 236 -5.62 -4.34 6.24
CA MET A 236 -5.67 -4.88 4.87
C MET A 236 -6.72 -5.98 4.71
N THR A 237 -6.74 -6.95 5.63
CA THR A 237 -7.73 -8.03 5.70
C THR A 237 -9.14 -7.46 5.87
N SER A 238 -9.35 -6.58 6.86
CA SER A 238 -10.67 -5.99 7.11
C SER A 238 -11.20 -5.19 5.91
N MET A 239 -10.35 -4.45 5.18
CA MET A 239 -10.77 -3.76 3.95
C MET A 239 -11.21 -4.73 2.86
N ASN A 240 -10.44 -5.80 2.62
CA ASN A 240 -10.78 -6.81 1.62
C ASN A 240 -12.02 -7.61 2.01
N GLU A 241 -12.16 -8.00 3.29
CA GLU A 241 -13.34 -8.67 3.84
C GLU A 241 -14.60 -7.83 3.65
N HIS A 242 -14.61 -6.57 4.10
CA HIS A 242 -15.76 -5.67 3.95
C HIS A 242 -16.10 -5.40 2.48
N ARG A 243 -15.10 -5.21 1.59
CA ARG A 243 -15.33 -5.09 0.14
C ARG A 243 -16.00 -6.34 -0.43
N ASN A 244 -15.44 -7.51 -0.14
CA ASN A 244 -15.95 -8.78 -0.65
C ASN A 244 -17.35 -9.10 -0.09
N GLU A 245 -17.60 -8.83 1.19
CA GLU A 245 -18.90 -9.02 1.82
C GLU A 245 -19.95 -8.10 1.22
N ALA A 246 -19.64 -6.81 1.01
CA ALA A 246 -20.57 -5.85 0.43
C ALA A 246 -20.97 -6.21 -1.02
N ILE A 247 -20.00 -6.65 -1.85
CA ILE A 247 -20.26 -7.15 -3.21
C ILE A 247 -21.10 -8.43 -3.16
N ASN A 248 -20.71 -9.41 -2.34
CA ASN A 248 -21.43 -10.68 -2.19
C ASN A 248 -22.87 -10.46 -1.68
N ASN A 249 -23.07 -9.53 -0.75
CA ASN A 249 -24.39 -9.19 -0.22
C ASN A 249 -25.34 -8.66 -1.31
N ILE A 250 -24.85 -7.90 -2.30
CA ILE A 250 -25.66 -7.49 -3.46
C ILE A 250 -25.98 -8.69 -4.34
N LEU A 251 -24.97 -9.47 -4.74
CA LEU A 251 -25.15 -10.63 -5.62
C LEU A 251 -26.10 -11.67 -5.01
N ALA A 252 -25.90 -12.03 -3.75
CA ALA A 252 -26.76 -12.95 -3.01
C ALA A 252 -28.21 -12.47 -2.91
N ARG A 253 -28.45 -11.15 -2.76
CA ARG A 253 -29.81 -10.57 -2.81
C ARG A 253 -30.45 -10.74 -4.18
N LEU A 254 -29.74 -10.43 -5.27
CA LEU A 254 -30.26 -10.61 -6.63
C LEU A 254 -30.60 -12.07 -6.92
N HIS A 255 -29.70 -13.00 -6.58
CA HIS A 255 -29.94 -14.44 -6.73
C HIS A 255 -31.13 -14.92 -5.87
N LYS A 256 -31.24 -14.47 -4.62
CA LYS A 256 -32.39 -14.79 -3.75
C LYS A 256 -33.71 -14.29 -4.33
N VAL A 257 -33.75 -13.07 -4.85
CA VAL A 257 -34.96 -12.53 -5.51
C VAL A 257 -35.33 -13.36 -6.74
N ARG A 258 -34.35 -13.75 -7.55
CA ARG A 258 -34.56 -14.61 -8.73
C ARG A 258 -35.15 -15.96 -8.34
N GLU A 259 -34.63 -16.57 -7.27
CA GLU A 259 -35.12 -17.85 -6.75
C GLU A 259 -36.51 -17.72 -6.10
N ASP A 260 -36.78 -16.64 -5.37
CA ASP A 260 -38.09 -16.37 -4.76
C ASP A 260 -39.20 -16.24 -5.83
N LEU A 261 -38.89 -15.56 -6.95
CA LEU A 261 -39.80 -15.41 -8.08
C LEU A 261 -40.06 -16.75 -8.78
N LEU A 262 -39.02 -17.60 -8.93
CA LEU A 262 -39.13 -18.94 -9.52
C LEU A 262 -40.01 -19.87 -8.67
N ARG A 263 -39.77 -19.89 -7.35
CA ARG A 263 -40.54 -20.72 -6.40
C ARG A 263 -41.95 -20.20 -6.14
N GLY A 264 -42.20 -18.91 -6.38
CA GLY A 264 -43.48 -18.26 -6.07
C GLY A 264 -43.63 -17.77 -4.63
N THR A 265 -42.54 -17.67 -3.87
CA THR A 265 -42.52 -17.00 -2.56
C THR A 265 -42.56 -15.48 -2.70
N ARG A 266 -42.38 -14.93 -3.92
CA ARG A 266 -42.50 -13.51 -4.27
C ARG A 266 -43.31 -13.33 -5.56
N GLY A 267 -44.09 -12.25 -5.63
CA GLY A 267 -44.94 -11.90 -6.78
C GLY A 267 -46.42 -12.30 -6.59
N CYS A 268 -47.33 -11.59 -7.24
CA CYS A 268 -48.78 -11.69 -6.99
C CYS A 268 -49.55 -12.66 -7.91
N SER A 269 -48.98 -13.05 -9.06
CA SER A 269 -49.61 -13.96 -10.03
C SER A 269 -48.55 -14.79 -10.77
N PHE A 270 -48.96 -15.70 -11.66
CA PHE A 270 -48.04 -16.42 -12.54
C PHE A 270 -47.37 -15.44 -13.53
N GLU A 271 -48.17 -14.66 -14.25
CA GLU A 271 -47.73 -13.68 -15.25
C GLU A 271 -46.78 -12.63 -14.63
N CYS A 272 -47.08 -12.21 -13.41
CA CYS A 272 -46.24 -11.32 -12.63
C CYS A 272 -44.84 -11.91 -12.40
N ARG A 273 -44.80 -13.14 -11.89
CA ARG A 273 -43.54 -13.83 -11.58
C ARG A 273 -42.74 -14.10 -12.84
N SER A 274 -43.37 -14.60 -13.89
CA SER A 274 -42.70 -14.85 -15.18
C SER A 274 -42.09 -13.58 -15.78
N LYS A 275 -42.81 -12.45 -15.76
CA LYS A 275 -42.29 -11.15 -16.25
C LYS A 275 -41.11 -10.64 -15.42
N LEU A 276 -41.24 -10.65 -14.08
CA LEU A 276 -40.19 -10.16 -13.18
C LEU A 276 -38.95 -11.07 -13.19
N TYR A 277 -39.13 -12.39 -13.19
CA TYR A 277 -38.07 -13.37 -13.29
C TYR A 277 -37.30 -13.23 -14.60
N GLY A 278 -38.03 -13.13 -15.72
CA GLY A 278 -37.45 -12.91 -17.05
C GLY A 278 -36.65 -11.61 -17.11
N ALA A 279 -37.25 -10.49 -16.69
CA ALA A 279 -36.57 -9.19 -16.70
C ALA A 279 -35.32 -9.17 -15.81
N LEU A 280 -35.40 -9.65 -14.56
CA LEU A 280 -34.25 -9.74 -13.66
C LEU A 280 -33.15 -10.64 -14.21
N THR A 281 -33.51 -11.80 -14.80
CA THR A 281 -32.53 -12.73 -15.36
C THR A 281 -31.84 -12.14 -16.59
N LEU A 282 -32.57 -11.44 -17.46
CA LEU A 282 -32.00 -10.75 -18.62
C LEU A 282 -31.04 -9.63 -18.21
N GLU A 283 -31.43 -8.79 -17.24
CA GLU A 283 -30.59 -7.69 -16.72
C GLU A 283 -29.34 -8.22 -16.00
N MET A 284 -29.47 -9.26 -15.16
CA MET A 284 -28.32 -9.91 -14.55
C MET A 284 -27.39 -10.54 -15.60
N ASN A 285 -27.94 -11.16 -16.66
CA ASN A 285 -27.14 -11.74 -17.74
C ASN A 285 -26.35 -10.67 -18.51
N ALA A 286 -27.04 -9.60 -18.93
CA ALA A 286 -26.43 -8.50 -19.68
C ALA A 286 -25.30 -7.79 -18.90
N ASN A 287 -25.33 -7.86 -17.57
CA ASN A 287 -24.32 -7.27 -16.69
C ASN A 287 -23.26 -8.27 -16.18
N ASN A 288 -23.26 -9.52 -16.68
CA ASN A 288 -22.41 -10.64 -16.26
C ASN A 288 -22.60 -11.11 -14.80
N LEU A 289 -23.72 -10.77 -14.17
CA LEU A 289 -24.03 -11.05 -12.76
C LEU A 289 -24.68 -12.42 -12.52
N LEU A 290 -24.90 -13.23 -13.56
CA LEU A 290 -25.37 -14.61 -13.44
C LEU A 290 -24.23 -15.63 -13.30
N SER A 291 -22.97 -15.26 -13.57
CA SER A 291 -21.88 -16.23 -13.67
C SER A 291 -21.54 -16.87 -12.33
N SER A 292 -21.44 -18.19 -12.30
CA SER A 292 -20.91 -18.94 -11.16
C SER A 292 -19.41 -18.73 -10.93
N THR A 293 -18.71 -18.02 -11.82
CA THR A 293 -17.30 -17.64 -11.67
C THR A 293 -17.10 -16.36 -10.86
N LEU A 294 -18.17 -15.65 -10.46
CA LEU A 294 -18.09 -14.50 -9.57
C LEU A 294 -17.84 -14.95 -8.13
N ALA A 295 -16.56 -15.04 -7.77
CA ALA A 295 -16.09 -15.29 -6.40
C ALA A 295 -15.12 -14.18 -5.96
N ALA A 296 -14.92 -14.04 -4.65
CA ALA A 296 -13.90 -13.15 -4.09
C ALA A 296 -12.50 -13.50 -4.67
N PRO A 297 -11.65 -12.51 -5.01
CA PRO A 297 -11.77 -11.07 -4.73
C PRO A 297 -12.61 -10.27 -5.74
N PHE A 298 -13.44 -10.91 -6.58
CA PHE A 298 -14.30 -10.26 -7.57
C PHE A 298 -13.50 -9.35 -8.53
N GLN A 299 -12.49 -9.92 -9.18
CA GLN A 299 -11.59 -9.19 -10.09
C GLN A 299 -12.36 -8.52 -11.24
N GLY A 300 -12.03 -7.26 -11.52
CA GLY A 300 -12.70 -6.40 -12.50
C GLY A 300 -14.06 -5.84 -12.03
N LEU A 301 -14.45 -6.01 -10.76
CA LEU A 301 -15.76 -5.57 -10.24
C LEU A 301 -15.60 -4.58 -9.09
N ARG A 302 -15.90 -3.30 -9.35
CA ARG A 302 -16.03 -2.26 -8.32
C ARG A 302 -17.41 -2.31 -7.68
N TYR A 303 -17.47 -2.06 -6.37
CA TYR A 303 -18.73 -2.00 -5.62
C TYR A 303 -19.66 -0.90 -6.17
N GLU A 304 -19.14 0.32 -6.37
CA GLU A 304 -19.89 1.43 -6.97
C GLU A 304 -20.49 1.05 -8.34
N SER A 305 -19.71 0.37 -9.18
CA SER A 305 -20.14 0.04 -10.54
C SER A 305 -21.15 -1.10 -10.55
N LEU A 306 -21.11 -2.00 -9.55
CA LEU A 306 -22.16 -2.99 -9.32
C LEU A 306 -23.48 -2.33 -8.91
N LEU A 307 -23.43 -1.35 -8.00
CA LEU A 307 -24.61 -0.58 -7.58
C LEU A 307 -25.28 0.13 -8.76
N LEU A 308 -24.52 0.93 -9.52
CA LEU A 308 -25.04 1.67 -10.67
C LEU A 308 -25.67 0.76 -11.71
N LYS A 309 -25.11 -0.43 -11.96
CA LYS A 309 -25.72 -1.46 -12.81
C LYS A 309 -27.09 -1.89 -12.26
N VAL A 310 -27.17 -2.26 -10.98
CA VAL A 310 -28.42 -2.72 -10.34
C VAL A 310 -29.50 -1.62 -10.32
N GLU A 311 -29.14 -0.37 -10.06
CA GLU A 311 -30.08 0.77 -10.12
C GLU A 311 -30.61 1.05 -11.53
N SER A 312 -29.84 0.69 -12.56
CA SER A 312 -30.20 0.89 -13.98
C SER A 312 -31.13 -0.18 -14.55
N PHE A 313 -31.37 -1.29 -13.84
CA PHE A 313 -32.17 -2.43 -14.33
C PHE A 313 -33.57 -2.01 -14.82
N LYS A 314 -33.91 -2.40 -16.05
CA LYS A 314 -35.18 -2.03 -16.69
C LYS A 314 -36.32 -2.85 -16.14
N SER A 315 -37.32 -2.17 -15.62
CA SER A 315 -38.53 -2.81 -15.09
C SER A 315 -39.53 -3.09 -16.22
N PRO A 316 -40.20 -4.26 -16.24
CA PRO A 316 -41.14 -4.61 -17.30
C PRO A 316 -42.40 -3.72 -17.27
N ALA A 317 -42.89 -3.34 -18.45
CA ALA A 317 -44.12 -2.57 -18.58
C ALA A 317 -45.38 -3.44 -18.34
N TRP A 318 -46.34 -2.89 -17.59
CA TRP A 318 -47.58 -3.56 -17.20
C TRP A 318 -48.76 -3.12 -18.06
N THR A 319 -48.74 -3.50 -19.33
CA THR A 319 -49.76 -3.12 -20.33
C THR A 319 -51.01 -4.02 -20.30
N HIS A 320 -51.68 -4.18 -19.15
CA HIS A 320 -53.07 -4.65 -19.05
C HIS A 320 -53.66 -4.36 -17.66
N CYS A 321 -54.53 -3.35 -17.57
CA CYS A 321 -55.52 -3.21 -16.51
C CYS A 321 -56.89 -3.00 -17.14
N SER A 322 -57.71 -4.04 -17.19
CA SER A 322 -59.08 -4.00 -17.71
C SER A 322 -60.09 -3.73 -16.60
N ASN A 323 -60.56 -2.48 -16.50
CA ASN A 323 -61.78 -1.93 -15.87
C ASN A 323 -62.29 -2.41 -14.47
N TYR A 324 -61.74 -3.43 -13.84
CA TYR A 324 -62.13 -3.88 -12.50
C TYR A 324 -60.91 -4.09 -11.60
N SER A 325 -60.71 -3.14 -10.70
CA SER A 325 -59.80 -3.19 -9.54
C SER A 325 -58.46 -3.93 -9.73
N CYS A 326 -57.55 -3.34 -10.52
CA CYS A 326 -56.13 -3.64 -10.37
C CYS A 326 -55.66 -3.22 -8.96
N ARG A 327 -55.67 -4.14 -7.98
CA ARG A 327 -54.85 -4.00 -6.78
C ARG A 327 -53.40 -4.04 -7.26
N GLY A 328 -52.74 -2.88 -7.29
CA GLY A 328 -51.39 -2.74 -7.83
C GLY A 328 -50.45 -3.74 -7.19
N CYS A 329 -49.81 -4.57 -8.02
CA CYS A 329 -48.82 -5.53 -7.56
C CYS A 329 -47.57 -4.75 -7.13
N GLU A 330 -47.30 -4.63 -5.83
CA GLU A 330 -46.23 -3.78 -5.29
C GLU A 330 -44.82 -4.02 -5.87
N PRO A 331 -44.38 -5.24 -6.27
CA PRO A 331 -43.11 -5.42 -6.97
C PRO A 331 -43.24 -5.08 -8.46
N SER A 332 -43.72 -3.89 -8.81
CA SER A 332 -43.82 -3.42 -10.20
C SER A 332 -42.49 -2.92 -10.77
N SER A 333 -41.47 -2.74 -9.92
CA SER A 333 -40.15 -2.19 -10.27
C SER A 333 -39.02 -3.11 -9.78
N LEU A 334 -38.01 -3.33 -10.63
CA LEU A 334 -36.78 -4.01 -10.24
C LEU A 334 -35.91 -3.16 -9.29
N LYS A 335 -36.10 -1.83 -9.30
CA LYS A 335 -35.26 -0.88 -8.52
C LYS A 335 -35.38 -1.06 -7.01
N SER A 336 -36.47 -1.63 -6.49
CA SER A 336 -36.65 -1.90 -5.07
C SER A 336 -36.11 -3.26 -4.61
N LEU A 337 -35.66 -4.12 -5.54
CA LEU A 337 -35.36 -5.52 -5.22
C LEU A 337 -34.11 -5.74 -4.36
N ALA A 338 -33.12 -4.85 -4.46
CA ALA A 338 -31.90 -4.94 -3.66
C ALA A 338 -32.02 -4.29 -2.26
N GLY A 339 -33.09 -3.52 -2.03
CA GLY A 339 -33.32 -2.76 -0.79
C GLY A 339 -32.67 -1.37 -0.82
N ARG A 340 -32.54 -0.74 0.35
CA ARG A 340 -31.63 0.42 0.50
C ARG A 340 -30.20 -0.09 0.36
N LEU A 341 -29.48 0.49 -0.58
CA LEU A 341 -28.06 0.28 -0.81
C LEU A 341 -27.36 1.62 -0.61
N ASP A 342 -26.33 1.64 0.21
CA ASP A 342 -25.50 2.83 0.38
C ASP A 342 -24.52 2.93 -0.79
N ILE A 343 -24.37 4.13 -1.36
CA ILE A 343 -23.54 4.39 -2.56
C ILE A 343 -22.05 4.05 -2.31
N ARG A 344 -21.63 3.91 -1.05
CA ARG A 344 -20.26 3.63 -0.63
C ARG A 344 -20.25 2.62 0.51
N ILE A 345 -19.19 1.82 0.57
CA ILE A 345 -18.89 0.96 1.72
C ILE A 345 -18.44 1.85 2.89
N GLU A 346 -18.98 1.63 4.09
CA GLU A 346 -18.56 2.40 5.27
C GLU A 346 -17.07 2.16 5.56
N GLY A 347 -16.32 3.24 5.79
CA GLY A 347 -14.90 3.16 6.11
C GLY A 347 -14.61 2.60 7.50
N LEU A 348 -13.39 2.10 7.67
CA LEU A 348 -12.92 1.55 8.94
C LEU A 348 -12.65 2.65 9.97
N ASP A 349 -12.84 2.33 11.25
CA ASP A 349 -12.42 3.19 12.36
C ASP A 349 -11.02 2.76 12.84
N ILE A 350 -10.11 3.73 13.03
CA ILE A 350 -8.71 3.48 13.46
C ILE A 350 -8.66 2.76 14.81
N ASN A 351 -9.52 3.19 15.73
CA ASN A 351 -9.74 2.58 17.03
C ASN A 351 -11.23 2.22 17.07
N PRO A 352 -11.64 0.96 16.80
CA PRO A 352 -13.04 0.59 16.93
C PRO A 352 -13.49 0.84 18.39
N PRO A 353 -14.68 1.39 18.63
CA PRO A 353 -15.16 1.60 19.98
C PRO A 353 -15.18 0.27 20.72
N ILE A 354 -14.68 0.26 21.96
CA ILE A 354 -14.72 -0.92 22.83
C ILE A 354 -16.19 -1.29 22.99
N LYS A 355 -16.63 -2.34 22.28
CA LYS A 355 -17.92 -2.97 22.53
C LYS A 355 -17.82 -3.62 23.90
N PHE A 356 -18.24 -2.88 24.93
CA PHE A 356 -18.65 -3.49 26.18
C PHE A 356 -19.77 -4.47 25.85
N SER A 357 -19.42 -5.75 25.80
CA SER A 357 -20.38 -6.84 25.82
C SER A 357 -21.07 -6.79 27.17
N LEU A 358 -22.14 -6.01 27.26
CA LEU A 358 -23.09 -6.11 28.35
C LEU A 358 -23.61 -7.54 28.33
N PHE A 359 -23.33 -8.27 29.41
CA PHE A 359 -23.82 -9.62 29.62
C PHE A 359 -25.34 -9.67 29.47
N SER A 360 -25.84 -10.71 28.81
CA SER A 360 -27.25 -11.12 28.78
C SER A 360 -27.29 -12.63 28.60
#